data_AF-A0A7U9X7P1-F1
#
_entry.id   AF-A0A7U9X7P1-F1
#
_cell.length_a   1.000
_cell.length_b   1.000
_cell.length_c   1.000
_cell.angle_alpha   90.00
_cell.angle_beta   90.00
_cell.angle_gamma   90.00
#
_symmetry.space_group_name_H-M   'P 1'
#
loop_
_entity.id
_entity.type
_entity.pdbx_description
1 polymer ?
#
loop_
_entity_poly.entity_id
_entity_poly.type
_entity_poly.pdbx_seq_one_letter_code
_entity_poly.pdbx_strand_id
1 'polypeptide(L)'
;MQTAKEILAWLAAAGIIIDLTPGIKVQPVRYIIKRIGALMNHDIKEQLNKIEKDLQQHKIESWRHEILTFANECMNRRKHTKEEFDNFFETHSDYEEYIKANNLENGRVDMAYKYVSNVYMRRCEKNDFLVEREEDDE
;
A
#
# COMPACT_ATOMS: atom_id res chain seq x y z
N MET A 1 -5.55 -27.39 3.56
CA MET A 1 -5.11 -26.49 2.46
C MET A 1 -6.23 -26.09 1.51
N GLN A 2 -7.27 -26.92 1.29
CA GLN A 2 -8.37 -26.64 0.35
C GLN A 2 -9.32 -25.54 0.88
N THR A 3 -9.70 -25.63 2.16
CA THR A 3 -10.57 -24.66 2.85
C THR A 3 -10.01 -23.24 2.94
N ALA A 4 -8.69 -23.08 3.13
CA ALA A 4 -8.07 -21.75 3.22
C ALA A 4 -8.12 -20.99 1.89
N LYS A 5 -7.91 -21.69 0.76
CA LYS A 5 -8.01 -21.11 -0.59
C LYS A 5 -9.46 -20.76 -0.93
N GLU A 6 -10.42 -21.58 -0.51
CA GLU A 6 -11.85 -21.32 -0.69
C GLU A 6 -12.32 -20.11 0.10
N ILE A 7 -11.88 -19.96 1.36
CA ILE A 7 -12.19 -18.78 2.17
C ILE A 7 -11.58 -17.51 1.57
N LEU A 8 -10.34 -17.59 1.09
CA LEU A 8 -9.66 -16.47 0.42
C LEU A 8 -10.37 -16.06 -0.87
N ALA A 9 -10.80 -17.04 -1.67
CA ALA A 9 -11.58 -16.82 -2.89
C ALA A 9 -12.96 -16.22 -2.59
N TRP A 10 -13.61 -16.63 -1.50
CA TRP A 10 -14.87 -16.03 -1.04
C TRP A 10 -14.69 -14.60 -0.54
N LEU A 11 -13.59 -14.28 0.16
CA LEU A 11 -13.29 -12.91 0.59
C LEU A 11 -12.99 -12.00 -0.60
N ALA A 12 -12.29 -12.52 -1.61
CA ALA A 12 -12.07 -11.84 -2.88
C ALA A 12 -13.37 -11.60 -3.65
N ALA A 13 -14.22 -12.63 -3.77
CA ALA A 13 -15.52 -12.55 -4.44
C ALA A 13 -16.54 -11.66 -3.71
N ALA A 14 -16.44 -11.56 -2.38
CA ALA A 14 -17.29 -10.70 -1.55
C ALA A 14 -16.86 -9.22 -1.57
N GLY A 15 -15.86 -8.84 -2.37
CA GLY A 15 -15.42 -7.45 -2.50
C GLY A 15 -14.77 -6.89 -1.23
N ILE A 16 -14.33 -7.74 -0.30
CA ILE A 16 -13.58 -7.32 0.89
C ILE A 16 -12.07 -7.26 0.61
N ILE A 17 -11.70 -7.08 -0.66
CA ILE A 17 -10.39 -6.56 -1.01
C ILE A 17 -10.56 -5.05 -1.01
N ILE A 18 -9.92 -4.41 -0.02
CA ILE A 18 -9.97 -2.98 0.24
C ILE A 18 -9.09 -2.27 -0.81
N ASP A 19 -9.36 -2.46 -2.09
CA ASP A 19 -8.64 -1.77 -3.17
C ASP A 19 -9.47 -0.61 -3.73
N LEU A 20 -10.63 -0.27 -3.14
CA LEU A 20 -11.57 0.65 -3.77
C LEU A 20 -12.29 1.64 -2.85
N THR A 21 -11.72 2.09 -1.73
CA THR A 21 -12.32 3.23 -1.00
C THR A 21 -11.30 4.02 -0.18
N PRO A 22 -11.00 5.28 -0.51
CA PRO A 22 -10.20 6.15 0.35
C PRO A 22 -11.05 6.57 1.57
N GLY A 23 -10.51 6.41 2.78
CA GLY A 23 -11.10 6.98 4.01
C GLY A 23 -11.66 6.01 5.05
N ILE A 24 -11.72 4.69 4.79
CA ILE A 24 -12.14 3.70 5.80
C ILE A 24 -10.91 3.03 6.42
N LYS A 25 -10.45 3.51 7.58
CA LYS A 25 -9.38 2.91 8.42
C LYS A 25 -9.79 1.57 9.08
N VAL A 26 -10.81 0.88 8.56
CA VAL A 26 -11.33 -0.35 9.17
C VAL A 26 -10.84 -1.50 8.29
N GLN A 27 -9.99 -2.37 8.85
CA GLN A 27 -9.56 -3.63 8.23
C GLN A 27 -10.73 -4.64 8.32
N PRO A 28 -11.69 -4.69 7.38
CA PRO A 28 -12.96 -5.39 7.57
C PRO A 28 -12.72 -6.91 7.58
N VAL A 29 -11.77 -7.35 6.75
CA VAL A 29 -11.23 -8.71 6.73
C VAL A 29 -10.71 -9.10 8.11
N ARG A 30 -9.90 -8.26 8.76
CA ARG A 30 -9.35 -8.55 10.09
C ARG A 30 -10.43 -8.66 11.16
N TYR A 31 -11.49 -7.86 11.06
CA TYR A 31 -12.64 -7.95 11.97
C TYR A 31 -13.39 -9.28 11.79
N ILE A 32 -13.68 -9.68 10.54
CA ILE A 32 -14.32 -10.96 10.22
C ILE A 32 -13.46 -12.13 10.69
N ILE A 33 -12.17 -12.07 10.41
CA ILE A 33 -11.14 -13.03 10.84
C ILE A 33 -11.13 -13.17 12.37
N LYS A 34 -11.10 -12.06 13.12
CA LYS A 34 -11.15 -12.10 14.61
C LYS A 34 -12.44 -12.72 15.13
N ARG A 35 -13.58 -12.44 14.50
CA ARG A 35 -14.89 -12.98 14.89
C ARG A 35 -14.98 -14.49 14.62
N ILE A 36 -14.41 -14.95 13.52
CA ILE A 36 -14.32 -16.39 13.17
C ILE A 36 -13.33 -17.09 14.12
N GLY A 37 -12.15 -16.52 14.35
CA GLY A 37 -11.13 -17.07 15.25
C GLY A 37 -11.59 -17.19 16.71
N ALA A 38 -12.47 -16.30 17.18
CA ALA A 38 -13.06 -16.37 18.52
C ALA A 38 -13.97 -17.60 18.73
N LEU A 39 -14.41 -18.25 17.64
CA LEU A 39 -15.33 -19.39 17.67
C LEU A 39 -14.62 -20.73 17.34
N MET A 40 -13.29 -20.76 17.17
CA MET A 40 -12.59 -21.88 16.53
C MET A 40 -11.42 -22.48 17.34
N ASN A 41 -11.12 -23.76 17.05
CA ASN A 41 -10.12 -24.59 17.74
C ASN A 41 -8.66 -24.19 17.38
N HIS A 42 -7.67 -24.70 18.12
CA HIS A 42 -6.25 -24.29 18.04
C HIS A 42 -5.65 -24.32 16.61
N ASP A 43 -5.90 -25.36 15.83
CA ASP A 43 -5.38 -25.53 14.45
C ASP A 43 -5.86 -24.46 13.47
N ILE A 44 -7.03 -23.88 13.73
CA ILE A 44 -7.60 -22.85 12.87
C ILE A 44 -7.06 -21.49 13.29
N LYS A 45 -6.82 -21.28 14.58
CA LYS A 45 -6.13 -20.09 15.09
C LYS A 45 -4.73 -19.95 14.48
N GLU A 46 -3.99 -21.05 14.30
CA GLU A 46 -2.69 -21.03 13.63
C GLU A 46 -2.79 -20.65 12.14
N GLN A 47 -3.75 -21.24 11.41
CA GLN A 47 -3.99 -20.89 10.01
C GLN A 47 -4.42 -19.43 9.86
N LEU A 48 -5.21 -18.93 10.80
CA LEU A 48 -5.66 -17.54 10.86
C LEU A 48 -4.50 -16.56 11.04
N ASN A 49 -3.61 -16.85 12.00
CA ASN A 49 -2.41 -16.05 12.23
C ASN A 49 -1.50 -16.04 11.00
N LYS A 50 -1.39 -17.17 10.31
CA LYS A 50 -0.64 -17.27 9.06
C LYS A 50 -1.24 -16.38 7.97
N ILE A 51 -2.55 -16.40 7.79
CA ILE A 51 -3.24 -15.54 6.82
C ILE A 51 -3.08 -14.06 7.16
N GLU A 52 -3.22 -13.68 8.44
CA GLU A 52 -3.00 -12.28 8.87
C GLU A 52 -1.57 -11.85 8.53
N LYS A 53 -0.58 -12.70 8.84
CA LYS A 53 0.83 -12.44 8.53
C LYS A 53 1.10 -12.33 7.03
N ASP A 54 0.54 -13.23 6.21
CA ASP A 54 0.71 -13.23 4.76
C ASP A 54 0.07 -11.96 4.14
N LEU A 55 -1.11 -11.56 4.61
CA LEU A 55 -1.77 -10.31 4.19
C LEU A 55 -0.96 -9.06 4.58
N GLN A 56 -0.42 -9.04 5.80
CA GLN A 56 0.45 -7.96 6.26
C GLN A 56 1.71 -7.88 5.38
N GLN A 57 2.35 -9.02 5.10
CA GLN A 57 3.55 -9.07 4.26
C GLN A 57 3.27 -8.57 2.85
N HIS A 58 2.18 -9.02 2.21
CA HIS A 58 1.79 -8.56 0.89
C HIS A 58 1.52 -7.05 0.84
N LYS A 59 0.89 -6.49 1.88
CA LYS A 59 0.63 -5.04 1.94
C LYS A 59 1.93 -4.23 1.93
N ILE A 60 2.91 -4.67 2.72
CA ILE A 60 4.22 -3.99 2.82
C ILE A 60 5.00 -4.11 1.51
N GLU A 61 4.96 -5.28 0.87
CA GLU A 61 5.58 -5.49 -0.43
C GLU A 61 4.94 -4.62 -1.51
N SER A 62 3.61 -4.45 -1.48
CA SER A 62 2.88 -3.56 -2.37
C SER A 62 3.28 -2.09 -2.20
N TRP A 63 3.29 -1.57 -0.97
CA TRP A 63 3.78 -0.20 -0.70
C TRP A 63 5.23 0.00 -1.13
N ARG A 64 6.10 -0.97 -0.82
CA ARG A 64 7.51 -0.93 -1.25
C ARG A 64 7.60 -0.86 -2.77
N HIS A 65 6.81 -1.66 -3.48
CA HIS A 65 6.80 -1.66 -4.93
C HIS A 65 6.34 -0.30 -5.48
N GLU A 66 5.26 0.28 -4.94
CA GLU A 66 4.73 1.58 -5.35
C GLU A 66 5.78 2.69 -5.21
N ILE A 67 6.44 2.77 -4.05
CA ILE A 67 7.51 3.74 -3.79
C ILE A 67 8.65 3.60 -4.80
N LEU A 68 9.12 2.37 -5.04
CA LEU A 68 10.21 2.12 -5.97
C LEU A 68 9.82 2.41 -7.43
N THR A 69 8.57 2.09 -7.80
CA THR A 69 8.03 2.40 -9.12
C THR A 69 7.99 3.91 -9.35
N PHE A 70 7.43 4.67 -8.41
CA PHE A 70 7.36 6.12 -8.53
C PHE A 70 8.75 6.76 -8.66
N ALA A 71 9.72 6.27 -7.88
CA ALA A 71 11.11 6.71 -8.01
C ALA A 71 11.70 6.39 -9.39
N ASN A 72 11.45 5.20 -9.93
CA ASN A 72 11.88 4.82 -11.27
C ASN A 72 11.22 5.70 -12.35
N GLU A 73 9.96 6.05 -12.21
CA GLU A 73 9.26 6.97 -13.13
C GLU A 73 9.91 8.36 -13.12
N CYS A 74 10.23 8.88 -11.93
CA CYS A 74 11.00 10.11 -11.77
C CYS A 74 12.40 10.01 -12.40
N MET A 75 13.09 8.86 -12.29
CA MET A 75 14.39 8.61 -12.96
C MET A 75 14.26 8.59 -14.48
N ASN A 76 13.15 8.06 -14.99
CA ASN A 76 12.79 8.05 -16.40
C ASN A 76 12.25 9.40 -16.90
N ARG A 77 12.34 10.46 -16.08
CA ARG A 77 11.93 11.83 -16.41
C ARG A 77 10.42 11.96 -16.69
N ARG A 78 9.59 11.03 -16.22
CA ARG A 78 8.13 11.22 -16.19
C ARG A 78 7.85 12.47 -15.35
N LYS A 79 6.99 13.35 -15.88
CA LYS A 79 6.44 14.45 -15.09
C LYS A 79 5.25 13.94 -14.30
N HIS A 80 5.10 14.47 -13.10
CA HIS A 80 4.03 14.10 -12.19
C HIS A 80 3.35 15.36 -11.68
N THR A 81 2.08 15.22 -11.33
CA THR A 81 1.31 16.29 -10.66
C THR A 81 1.80 16.45 -9.23
N LYS A 82 1.46 17.58 -8.60
CA LYS A 82 1.79 17.78 -7.19
C LYS A 82 1.09 16.76 -6.29
N GLU A 83 -0.15 16.40 -6.61
CA GLU A 83 -0.94 15.40 -5.89
C GLU A 83 -0.30 14.01 -5.94
N GLU A 84 0.22 13.59 -7.11
CA GLU A 84 0.97 12.33 -7.24
C GLU A 84 2.19 12.29 -6.31
N PHE A 85 2.90 13.42 -6.13
CA PHE A 85 4.01 13.52 -5.16
C PHE A 85 3.52 13.48 -3.71
N ASP A 86 2.42 14.16 -3.40
CA ASP A 86 1.85 14.18 -2.05
C ASP A 86 1.42 12.75 -1.65
N ASN A 87 0.77 11.99 -2.55
CA ASN A 87 0.45 10.57 -2.34
C ASN A 87 1.71 9.71 -2.13
N PHE A 88 2.78 9.95 -2.91
CA PHE A 88 4.05 9.25 -2.68
C PHE A 88 4.60 9.46 -1.26
N PHE A 89 4.54 10.68 -0.74
CA PHE A 89 5.03 10.98 0.60
C PHE A 89 4.17 10.36 1.69
N GLU A 90 2.85 10.31 1.50
CA GLU A 90 1.92 9.60 2.40
C GLU A 90 2.19 8.09 2.41
N THR A 91 2.28 7.45 1.24
CA THR A 91 2.60 6.02 1.12
C THR A 91 3.95 5.69 1.77
N HIS A 92 4.96 6.54 1.60
CA HIS A 92 6.26 6.36 2.27
C HIS A 92 6.14 6.48 3.80
N SER A 93 5.39 7.45 4.31
CA SER A 93 5.19 7.63 5.75
C SER A 93 4.52 6.42 6.39
N ASP A 94 3.44 5.93 5.77
CA ASP A 94 2.72 4.72 6.22
C ASP A 94 3.63 3.49 6.21
N TYR A 95 4.44 3.34 5.16
CA TYR A 95 5.41 2.27 5.03
C TYR A 95 6.47 2.33 6.15
N GLU A 96 7.06 3.50 6.39
CA GLU A 96 8.13 3.68 7.37
C GLU A 96 7.64 3.44 8.81
N GLU A 97 6.46 3.94 9.16
CA GLU A 97 5.82 3.68 10.45
C GLU A 97 5.59 2.17 10.64
N TYR A 98 5.09 1.50 9.61
CA TYR A 98 4.78 0.08 9.66
C TYR A 98 6.04 -0.78 9.87
N ILE A 99 7.10 -0.56 9.09
CA ILE A 99 8.32 -1.38 9.21
C ILE A 99 9.01 -1.17 10.55
N LYS A 100 8.98 0.06 11.11
CA LYS A 100 9.51 0.35 12.45
C LYS A 100 8.72 -0.36 13.53
N ALA A 101 7.38 -0.29 13.48
CA ALA A 101 6.50 -0.93 14.46
C ALA A 101 6.64 -2.46 14.48
N ASN A 102 7.04 -3.06 13.34
CA ASN A 102 7.16 -4.52 13.19
C ASN A 102 8.61 -5.01 13.10
N ASN A 103 9.60 -4.14 13.32
CA ASN A 103 11.04 -4.43 13.22
C ASN A 103 11.42 -5.16 11.92
N LEU A 104 10.92 -4.65 10.79
CA LEU A 104 11.13 -5.21 9.45
C LEU A 104 12.21 -4.45 8.69
N GLU A 105 12.85 -5.13 7.74
CA GLU A 105 13.85 -4.50 6.88
C GLU A 105 13.21 -3.53 5.87
N ASN A 106 13.80 -2.35 5.79
CA ASN A 106 13.43 -1.28 4.87
C ASN A 106 13.72 -1.62 3.39
N GLY A 107 14.79 -2.38 3.13
CA GLY A 107 15.28 -2.62 1.77
C GLY A 107 15.95 -1.36 1.18
N ARG A 108 15.51 -0.92 -0.01
CA ARG A 108 16.10 0.21 -0.75
C ARG A 108 15.23 1.49 -0.77
N VAL A 109 14.22 1.56 0.10
CA VAL A 109 13.21 2.62 0.09
C VAL A 109 13.76 3.99 0.48
N ASP A 110 14.68 4.09 1.45
CA ASP A 110 15.26 5.39 1.86
C ASP A 110 15.93 6.13 0.69
N MET A 111 16.61 5.39 -0.19
CA MET A 111 17.28 5.97 -1.35
C MET A 111 16.27 6.47 -2.39
N ALA A 112 15.17 5.75 -2.58
CA ALA A 112 14.07 6.17 -3.44
C ALA A 112 13.39 7.43 -2.90
N TYR A 113 13.08 7.45 -1.60
CA TYR A 113 12.54 8.63 -0.91
C TYR A 113 13.43 9.85 -1.06
N LYS A 114 14.74 9.70 -0.81
CA LYS A 114 15.70 10.79 -0.97
C LYS A 114 15.75 11.30 -2.41
N TYR A 115 15.73 10.40 -3.39
CA TYR A 115 15.74 10.79 -4.81
C TYR A 115 14.49 11.57 -5.19
N VAL A 116 13.30 11.05 -4.86
CA VAL A 116 12.02 11.67 -5.16
C VAL A 116 11.87 13.01 -4.45
N SER A 117 12.29 13.11 -3.18
CA SER A 117 12.31 14.38 -2.43
C SER A 117 13.13 15.46 -3.14
N ASN A 118 14.31 15.12 -3.66
CA ASN A 118 15.13 16.07 -4.43
C ASN A 118 14.46 16.48 -5.74
N VAL A 119 13.77 15.55 -6.42
CA VAL A 119 13.01 15.86 -7.63
C VAL A 119 11.88 16.82 -7.29
N TYR A 120 11.08 16.52 -6.27
CA TYR A 120 9.98 17.36 -5.80
C TYR A 120 10.44 18.79 -5.47
N MET A 121 11.51 18.94 -4.68
CA MET A 121 12.06 20.26 -4.35
C MET A 121 12.44 21.07 -5.59
N ARG A 122 13.09 20.44 -6.57
CA ARG A 122 13.42 21.10 -7.85
C ARG A 122 12.16 21.48 -8.63
N ARG A 123 11.08 20.69 -8.54
CA ARG A 123 9.81 21.01 -9.18
C ARG A 123 9.09 22.18 -8.50
N CYS A 124 9.14 22.25 -7.18
CA CYS A 124 8.66 23.41 -6.42
C CYS A 124 9.40 24.69 -6.80
N GLU A 125 10.74 24.66 -6.87
CA GLU A 125 11.56 25.82 -7.23
C GLU A 125 11.26 26.33 -8.64
N LYS A 126 11.03 25.42 -9.59
CA LYS A 126 10.80 25.75 -11.00
C LYS A 126 9.33 25.95 -11.36
N ASN A 127 8.42 25.59 -10.45
CA ASN A 127 6.99 25.51 -10.68
C ASN A 127 6.63 24.72 -11.96
N ASP A 128 7.30 23.58 -12.19
CA ASP A 128 7.23 22.80 -13.44
C ASP A 128 6.66 21.37 -13.26
N PHE A 129 5.65 21.26 -12.37
CA PHE A 129 4.79 20.09 -12.22
C PHE A 129 3.96 19.80 -13.48
N LEU A 130 3.45 18.57 -13.61
CA LEU A 130 2.43 18.26 -14.61
C LEU A 130 1.14 18.99 -14.23
N VAL A 131 0.52 19.67 -15.22
CA VAL A 131 -0.79 20.29 -15.08
C VAL A 131 -1.78 19.38 -15.80
N GLU A 132 -2.74 18.84 -15.06
CA GLU A 132 -3.88 18.15 -15.64
C GLU A 132 -4.74 19.20 -16.36
N ARG A 133 -4.95 19.02 -17.66
CA ARG A 133 -5.94 19.79 -18.39
C ARG A 133 -7.23 18.98 -18.30
N GLU A 134 -8.26 19.55 -17.68
CA GLU A 134 -9.62 19.06 -17.84
C GLU A 134 -9.92 19.15 -19.35
N GLU A 135 -10.16 18.02 -20.00
CA GLU A 135 -10.67 18.02 -21.36
C GLU A 135 -12.09 18.58 -21.26
N ASP A 136 -12.29 19.80 -21.76
CA ASP A 136 -13.62 20.35 -21.93
C ASP A 136 -14.41 19.39 -22.83
N ASP A 137 -15.40 18.70 -22.26
CA ASP A 137 -16.35 17.87 -22.98
C ASP A 137 -17.14 18.75 -23.99
N GLU A 138 -16.60 18.96 -25.20
CA GLU A 138 -17.28 19.57 -26.37
C GLU A 138 -18.07 18.54 -27.19
#